data_AF-A0A7M2SPF6-F1
#
_entry.id   AF-A0A7M2SPF6-F1
#
_cell.length_a   1.000
_cell.length_b   1.000
_cell.length_c   1.000
_cell.angle_alpha   90.00
_cell.angle_beta   90.00
_cell.angle_gamma   90.00
#
_symmetry.space_group_name_H-M   'P 1'
#
loop_
_entity.id
_entity.type
_entity.pdbx_description
1 polymer ?
#
loop_
_entity_poly.entity_id
_entity_poly.type
_entity_poly.pdbx_seq_one_letter_code
_entity_poly.pdbx_strand_id
1 'polypeptide(L)'
;MPAPSGCAEPSVRFNVVTGSTLWGQSKASCNSAKTSTLTTEIKWDKNLLPDPLTAKNAMTDTRKDWTVGVSSCDNGNKRGYYARGYWNGGTYHDTSPRDVRAC
;
A
#
# COMPACT_ATOMS: atom_id res chain seq x y z
N MET A 1 -9.00 14.43 -2.27
CA MET A 1 -8.20 15.64 -2.00
C MET A 1 -6.74 15.27 -2.17
N PRO A 2 -5.85 16.15 -2.65
CA PRO A 2 -4.45 15.80 -2.90
C PRO A 2 -3.66 15.60 -1.60
N ALA A 3 -2.44 15.07 -1.71
CA ALA A 3 -1.51 14.87 -0.58
C ALA A 3 -1.41 16.12 0.33
N PRO A 4 -1.17 15.96 1.65
CA PRO A 4 -1.06 17.09 2.56
C PRO A 4 -0.04 18.11 2.07
N SER A 5 -0.37 19.41 2.11
CA SER A 5 0.48 20.48 1.55
C SER A 5 1.93 20.37 2.02
N GLY A 6 2.84 20.17 1.07
CA GLY A 6 4.28 19.98 1.33
C GLY A 6 4.73 18.52 1.47
N CYS A 7 3.83 17.54 1.28
CA CYS A 7 4.14 16.12 1.18
C CYS A 7 4.01 15.65 -0.27
N ALA A 8 4.98 14.89 -0.73
CA ALA A 8 4.92 14.19 -2.00
C ALA A 8 3.81 13.12 -1.98
N GLU A 9 3.32 12.79 -3.17
CA GLU A 9 2.43 11.65 -3.35
C GLU A 9 3.13 10.35 -2.92
N PRO A 10 2.41 9.42 -2.26
CA PRO A 10 3.00 8.20 -1.78
C PRO A 10 3.39 7.31 -2.96
N SER A 11 4.67 7.00 -3.05
CA SER A 11 5.20 6.00 -3.95
C SER A 11 4.90 4.61 -3.40
N VAL A 12 4.06 3.89 -4.13
CA VAL A 12 3.62 2.55 -3.74
C VAL A 12 4.40 1.52 -4.54
N ARG A 13 4.91 0.51 -3.84
CA ARG A 13 5.64 -0.60 -4.40
C ARG A 13 4.97 -1.88 -3.95
N PHE A 14 4.75 -2.77 -4.90
CA PHE A 14 4.30 -4.11 -4.65
C PHE A 14 5.42 -5.07 -5.05
N ASN A 15 5.78 -5.97 -4.15
CA ASN A 15 6.76 -7.00 -4.38
C ASN A 15 6.28 -8.32 -3.78
N VAL A 16 6.84 -9.43 -4.26
CA VAL A 16 6.62 -10.75 -3.66
C VAL A 16 7.92 -11.23 -3.09
N VAL A 17 7.91 -11.48 -1.78
CA VAL A 17 9.08 -11.94 -1.03
C VAL A 17 9.18 -13.45 -1.14
N THR A 18 10.39 -13.97 -0.91
CA THR A 18 10.72 -15.40 -0.91
C THR A 18 9.69 -16.18 -0.11
N GLY A 19 9.15 -17.24 -0.71
CA GLY A 19 8.08 -18.01 -0.11
C GLY A 19 6.68 -17.53 -0.44
N SER A 20 6.49 -16.73 -1.50
CA SER A 20 5.16 -16.29 -1.95
C SER A 20 4.46 -15.30 -1.01
N THR A 21 5.19 -14.59 -0.15
CA THR A 21 4.59 -13.57 0.72
C THR A 21 4.40 -12.28 -0.05
N LEU A 22 3.18 -11.78 -0.11
CA LEU A 22 2.84 -10.49 -0.70
C LEU A 22 3.43 -9.38 0.17
N TRP A 23 4.11 -8.41 -0.43
CA TRP A 23 4.68 -7.29 0.28
C TRP A 23 4.35 -5.98 -0.42
N GLY A 24 3.56 -5.16 0.25
CA GLY A 24 3.21 -3.81 -0.18
C GLY A 24 4.00 -2.81 0.65
N GLN A 25 4.55 -1.79 0.02
CA GLN A 25 5.22 -0.70 0.71
C GLN A 25 4.81 0.63 0.10
N SER A 26 4.36 1.56 0.94
CA SER A 26 4.18 2.96 0.56
C SER A 26 5.27 3.79 1.19
N LYS A 27 5.90 4.65 0.40
CA LYS A 27 6.86 5.64 0.87
C LYS A 27 6.42 7.04 0.45
N ALA A 28 6.55 7.99 1.34
CA ALA A 28 6.28 9.39 1.02
C ALA A 28 7.26 10.27 1.78
N SER A 29 7.62 11.41 1.20
CA SER A 29 8.49 12.39 1.84
C SER A 29 7.82 13.75 1.86
N CYS A 30 8.05 14.50 2.94
CA CYS A 30 7.50 15.82 3.16
C CYS A 30 8.64 16.83 3.36
N ASN A 31 8.46 18.04 2.83
CA ASN A 31 9.39 19.15 2.99
C ASN A 31 9.61 19.52 4.48
N SER A 32 8.59 19.33 5.31
CA SER A 32 8.62 19.55 6.76
C SER A 32 7.96 18.38 7.50
N ALA A 33 8.33 18.20 8.78
CA ALA A 33 7.70 17.17 9.60
C ALA A 33 6.23 17.56 9.81
N LYS A 34 5.31 16.71 9.35
CA LYS A 34 3.88 16.92 9.48
C LYS A 34 3.25 15.70 10.10
N THR A 35 2.24 15.92 10.93
CA THR A 35 1.41 14.83 11.44
C THR A 35 0.44 14.41 10.36
N SER A 36 0.53 13.16 9.92
CA SER A 36 -0.39 12.61 8.92
C SER A 36 -0.59 11.12 9.16
N THR A 37 -1.31 10.46 8.28
CA THR A 37 -1.48 9.01 8.35
C THR A 37 -1.26 8.44 6.96
N LEU A 38 -0.20 7.65 6.78
CA LEU A 38 0.08 6.93 5.55
C LEU A 38 -0.47 5.51 5.69
N THR A 39 -1.33 5.10 4.75
CA THR A 39 -1.91 3.76 4.72
C THR A 39 -1.40 3.00 3.50
N THR A 40 -1.03 1.73 3.70
CA THR A 40 -0.71 0.77 2.64
C THR A 40 -1.66 -0.41 2.77
N GLU A 41 -2.31 -0.77 1.67
CA GLU A 41 -3.23 -1.88 1.55
C GLU A 41 -2.73 -2.84 0.47
N ILE A 42 -2.91 -4.14 0.66
CA ILE A 42 -2.79 -5.16 -0.37
C ILE A 42 -4.21 -5.64 -0.65
N LYS A 43 -4.60 -5.55 -1.91
CA LYS A 43 -5.87 -6.04 -2.42
C LYS A 43 -5.59 -7.01 -3.55
N TRP A 44 -6.56 -7.86 -3.85
CA TRP A 44 -6.55 -8.59 -5.11
C TRP A 44 -7.72 -8.17 -5.98
N ASP A 45 -7.40 -7.99 -7.26
CA ASP A 45 -8.36 -7.66 -8.29
C ASP A 45 -9.20 -8.90 -8.59
N LYS A 46 -10.50 -8.81 -8.29
CA LYS A 46 -11.46 -9.88 -8.62
C LYS A 46 -12.15 -9.63 -9.97
N ASN A 47 -11.83 -8.54 -10.67
CA ASN A 47 -12.70 -7.94 -11.69
C ASN A 47 -14.16 -7.76 -11.21
N LEU A 48 -14.40 -7.74 -9.89
CA LEU A 48 -15.73 -7.79 -9.29
C LEU A 48 -15.70 -7.07 -7.93
N LEU A 49 -16.37 -5.92 -7.85
CA LEU A 49 -16.36 -5.06 -6.67
C LEU A 49 -17.33 -5.59 -5.58
N PRO A 50 -16.98 -5.44 -4.29
CA PRO A 50 -15.75 -4.84 -3.78
C PRO A 50 -14.54 -5.80 -3.83
N ASP A 51 -13.38 -5.28 -4.25
CA ASP A 51 -12.13 -6.05 -4.20
C ASP A 51 -11.78 -6.37 -2.73
N PRO A 52 -11.68 -7.66 -2.39
CA PRO A 52 -11.35 -8.09 -1.05
C PRO A 52 -9.94 -7.64 -0.63
N LEU A 53 -9.90 -7.12 0.59
CA LEU A 53 -8.68 -6.67 1.25
C LEU A 53 -7.91 -7.88 1.79
N THR A 54 -6.70 -8.09 1.29
CA THR A 54 -5.80 -9.15 1.77
C THR A 54 -5.05 -8.70 3.02
N ALA A 55 -4.57 -7.45 3.02
CA ALA A 55 -3.93 -6.86 4.18
C ALA A 55 -3.95 -5.34 4.15
N LYS A 56 -3.78 -4.74 5.31
CA LYS A 56 -3.72 -3.30 5.51
C LYS A 56 -2.76 -2.99 6.63
N ASN A 57 -1.99 -1.94 6.44
CA ASN A 57 -1.21 -1.31 7.50
C ASN A 57 -1.34 0.21 7.39
N ALA A 58 -1.38 0.89 8.52
CA ALA A 58 -1.43 2.34 8.58
C ALA A 58 -0.45 2.83 9.64
N MET A 59 0.26 3.91 9.33
CA MET A 59 1.16 4.58 10.26
C MET A 59 0.68 6.01 10.42
N THR A 60 0.51 6.43 11.67
CA THR A 60 0.23 7.80 12.06
C THR A 60 1.37 8.29 12.92
N ASP A 61 2.13 9.27 12.44
CA ASP A 61 3.28 9.83 13.13
C ASP A 61 3.53 11.29 12.70
N THR A 62 4.53 11.97 13.25
CA THR A 62 4.95 13.31 12.83
C THR A 62 6.37 13.23 12.27
N ARG A 63 6.49 13.02 10.96
CA ARG A 63 7.77 12.77 10.30
C ARG A 63 7.89 13.50 8.96
N LYS A 64 9.13 13.70 8.52
CA LYS A 64 9.44 14.12 7.14
C LYS A 64 9.35 12.93 6.20
N ASP A 65 9.97 11.82 6.56
CA ASP A 65 10.00 10.60 5.75
C ASP A 65 9.07 9.54 6.31
N TRP A 66 8.26 9.00 5.42
CA TRP A 66 7.22 8.03 5.71
C TRP A 66 7.49 6.75 4.97
N THR A 67 7.39 5.63 5.67
CA THR A 67 7.53 4.31 5.06
C THR A 67 6.63 3.34 5.80
N VAL A 68 5.65 2.80 5.10
CA VAL A 68 4.68 1.84 5.63
C VAL A 68 4.69 0.60 4.78
N GLY A 69 5.22 -0.48 5.34
CA GLY A 69 5.19 -1.81 4.74
C GLY A 69 4.04 -2.65 5.30
N VAL A 70 3.47 -3.51 4.49
CA VAL A 70 2.54 -4.55 4.90
C VAL A 70 2.93 -5.84 4.18
N SER A 71 2.90 -6.95 4.90
CA SER A 71 3.15 -8.28 4.34
C SER A 71 1.95 -9.18 4.60
N SER A 72 1.57 -10.00 3.62
CA SER A 72 0.47 -10.94 3.78
C SER A 72 0.70 -12.22 2.97
N CYS A 73 -0.07 -13.24 3.34
CA CYS A 73 -0.03 -14.60 2.84
C CYS A 73 -1.54 -14.94 2.61
N ASP A 74 -1.93 -15.37 1.41
CA ASP A 74 -3.31 -15.73 1.02
C ASP A 74 -3.48 -17.26 0.87
N ASN A 75 -2.88 -18.02 1.79
CA ASN A 75 -3.05 -19.46 1.95
C ASN A 75 -2.86 -20.30 0.66
N GLY A 76 -1.91 -19.94 -0.19
CA GLY A 76 -1.57 -20.69 -1.41
C GLY A 76 -2.31 -20.25 -2.66
N ASN A 77 -3.19 -19.24 -2.60
CA ASN A 77 -4.01 -18.81 -3.73
C ASN A 77 -3.21 -17.98 -4.74
N LYS A 78 -3.41 -18.28 -6.03
CA LYS A 78 -2.92 -17.46 -7.14
C LYS A 78 -3.99 -16.48 -7.59
N ARG A 79 -3.76 -15.18 -7.37
CA ARG A 79 -4.68 -14.09 -7.74
C ARG A 79 -3.87 -12.85 -8.18
N GLY A 80 -4.53 -11.91 -8.85
CA GLY A 80 -3.92 -10.63 -9.24
C GLY A 80 -3.84 -9.68 -8.05
N TYR A 81 -2.74 -9.63 -7.33
CA TYR A 81 -2.57 -8.74 -6.17
C TYR A 81 -1.98 -7.39 -6.58
N TYR A 82 -2.42 -6.33 -5.94
CA TYR A 82 -1.85 -5.00 -6.06
C TYR A 82 -1.72 -4.33 -4.69
N ALA A 83 -0.73 -3.45 -4.57
CA ALA A 83 -0.62 -2.58 -3.41
C ALA A 83 -1.30 -1.23 -3.72
N ARG A 84 -2.02 -0.72 -2.73
CA ARG A 84 -2.63 0.60 -2.71
C ARG A 84 -2.04 1.41 -1.58
N GLY A 85 -1.54 2.59 -1.86
CA GLY A 85 -0.99 3.50 -0.86
C GLY A 85 -1.67 4.85 -0.94
N TYR A 86 -1.98 5.43 0.21
CA TYR A 86 -2.66 6.71 0.27
C TYR A 86 -2.42 7.42 1.60
N TRP A 87 -2.39 8.75 1.54
CA TRP A 87 -2.52 9.59 2.71
C TRP A 87 -3.96 9.57 3.21
N ASN A 88 -4.18 9.67 4.51
CA ASN A 88 -5.53 9.78 5.07
C ASN A 88 -6.28 11.00 4.50
N GLY A 89 -7.40 10.76 3.81
CA GLY A 89 -8.14 11.77 3.03
C GLY A 89 -7.55 12.11 1.65
N GLY A 90 -6.47 11.44 1.26
CA GLY A 90 -5.69 11.67 0.04
C GLY A 90 -6.15 10.89 -1.20
N THR A 91 -5.39 11.00 -2.28
CA THR A 91 -5.54 10.19 -3.51
C THR A 91 -5.04 8.76 -3.30
N TYR A 92 -5.72 7.78 -3.90
CA TYR A 92 -5.27 6.40 -3.94
C TYR A 92 -4.23 6.19 -5.04
N HIS A 93 -3.07 5.63 -4.67
CA HIS A 93 -2.04 5.23 -5.62
C HIS A 93 -1.96 3.72 -5.66
N ASP A 94 -2.32 3.16 -6.80
CA ASP A 94 -2.37 1.71 -6.99
C ASP A 94 -1.21 1.27 -7.88
N THR A 95 -0.57 0.16 -7.51
CA THR A 95 0.37 -0.52 -8.40
C THR A 95 -0.40 -1.34 -9.43
N SER A 96 0.23 -1.65 -10.56
CA SER A 96 -0.33 -2.64 -11.49
C SER A 96 -0.53 -3.99 -10.78
N PRO A 97 -1.69 -4.64 -10.95
CA PRO A 97 -1.93 -5.96 -10.39
C PRO A 97 -0.95 -6.98 -10.98
N ARG A 98 -0.51 -7.89 -10.13
CA ARG A 98 0.38 -8.99 -10.49
C ARG A 98 -0.21 -10.31 -10.04
N ASP A 99 -0.36 -11.22 -10.99
CA ASP A 99 -0.78 -12.60 -10.72
C ASP A 99 0.34 -13.36 -10.03
N VAL A 100 0.21 -13.47 -8.72
CA VAL A 100 1.19 -14.14 -7.89
C VAL A 100 0.47 -15.13 -7.01
N ARG A 101 1.11 -16.28 -6.81
CA ARG A 101 0.67 -17.20 -5.77
C ARG A 101 1.11 -16.58 -4.46
N ALA A 102 0.18 -16.32 -3.56
CA ALA A 102 0.52 -16.00 -2.19
C ALA A 102 0.66 -17.31 -1.41
N CYS A 103 1.62 -17.43 -0.49
CA CYS A 103 1.64 -18.53 0.48
C CYS A 103 0.37 -18.50 1.32
#